data_AF-R6VUW6-F1
#
_entry.id   AF-R6VUW6-F1
#
_cell.length_a   1.000
_cell.length_b   1.000
_cell.length_c   1.000
_cell.angle_alpha   90.00
_cell.angle_beta   90.00
_cell.angle_gamma   90.00
#
_symmetry.space_group_name_H-M   'P 1'
#
loop_
_entity.id
_entity.type
_entity.pdbx_description
1 polymer ?
#
loop_
_entity_poly.entity_id
_entity_poly.type
_entity_poly.pdbx_seq_one_letter_code
_entity_poly.pdbx_strand_id
1 'polypeptide(L)'
;MSAQAKRVLKLFGIETKSVVPTIGSEQEYFLIDKSCFDRREDLVYTGRTLFGARPPKGQELSDHYYGAIKPRVKAFMAELDDELWKLGVYANTEHNEVAPAQHELAPIYTSVNIATDQNQLTMECMKRIAERHGLVCLLHEKPFAGVNGSGKHINWSLQTAEGSNLFNPGKSPSENAVFLLFLCAVIRAVDSYADILRISAATAGNDHRLGGSEAPPAVFSVSVGDDLYEILSAIEENRPCNNKNAGELEIGVDSLPHFPRDTTDRNRTSPFAFTGNKFEFRMVGSSQSTAGPVTMLNTAVGDTLSDFADVLENAPDFNEALNLLIRKTIKEHKKILFNGNNYTDEWIAEAKKRGLVNFTSTPEALPHFTDKKNSALFAKWGIYSESELKSRVEILQENYIKTLSIEALTMMDMAKRDVVPALIRFSGDVSASALSKKTVCADADITIEEDIIKELSLITKRIYESVARLDRELARANAIGDITKRSIDYRNRVFSEMEALRAFVDKAETIVAKTYWPYPSYGEILYSV
;
A
#
# COMPACT_ATOMS: atom_id res chain seq x y z
N MET A 1 -0.48 12.29 -22.47
CA MET A 1 0.34 13.11 -21.55
C MET A 1 1.42 13.93 -22.27
N SER A 2 2.48 13.34 -22.83
CA SER A 2 3.62 14.10 -23.42
C SER A 2 3.21 15.18 -24.43
N ALA A 3 2.30 14.85 -25.36
CA ALA A 3 1.79 15.80 -26.34
C ALA A 3 1.09 17.02 -25.71
N GLN A 4 0.30 16.81 -24.67
CA GLN A 4 -0.45 17.88 -24.00
C GLN A 4 0.47 18.74 -23.12
N ALA A 5 1.42 18.11 -22.42
CA ALA A 5 2.44 18.84 -21.67
C ALA A 5 3.28 19.76 -22.59
N LYS A 6 3.63 19.29 -23.80
CA LYS A 6 4.31 20.12 -24.80
C LYS A 6 3.48 21.32 -25.26
N ARG A 7 2.17 21.14 -25.48
CA ARG A 7 1.27 22.25 -25.84
C ARG A 7 1.30 23.33 -24.77
N VAL A 8 1.18 22.94 -23.51
CA VAL A 8 1.29 23.87 -22.37
C VAL A 8 2.65 24.56 -22.33
N LEU A 9 3.76 23.81 -22.40
CA LEU A 9 5.11 24.39 -22.34
C LEU A 9 5.40 25.38 -23.47
N LYS A 10 4.89 25.12 -24.67
CA LYS A 10 5.02 26.02 -25.82
C LYS A 10 4.45 27.41 -25.55
N LEU A 11 3.36 27.51 -24.78
CA LEU A 11 2.76 28.79 -24.38
C LEU A 11 3.67 29.61 -23.45
N PHE A 12 4.57 28.95 -22.72
CA PHE A 12 5.62 29.60 -21.92
C PHE A 12 6.90 29.87 -22.72
N GLY A 13 6.91 29.63 -24.03
CA GLY A 13 8.11 29.76 -24.88
C GLY A 13 9.15 28.66 -24.65
N ILE A 14 8.77 27.56 -24.00
CA ILE A 14 9.65 26.42 -23.72
C ILE A 14 9.45 25.37 -24.81
N GLU A 15 10.41 25.28 -25.74
CA GLU A 15 10.45 24.26 -26.77
C GLU A 15 11.18 23.01 -26.25
N THR A 16 10.55 21.84 -26.38
CA THR A 16 11.14 20.56 -25.99
C THR A 16 10.74 19.46 -26.96
N LYS A 17 11.62 18.47 -27.17
CA LYS A 17 11.31 17.32 -28.04
C LYS A 17 10.16 16.49 -27.47
N SER A 18 10.16 16.25 -26.16
CA SER A 18 9.17 15.44 -25.45
C SER A 18 9.16 15.78 -23.96
N VAL A 19 8.02 15.60 -23.31
CA VAL A 19 7.93 15.50 -21.85
C VAL A 19 7.83 14.03 -21.48
N VAL A 20 8.78 13.55 -20.68
CA VAL A 20 8.93 12.16 -20.27
C VAL A 20 8.45 12.02 -18.82
N PRO A 21 7.45 11.18 -18.54
CA PRO A 21 7.14 10.83 -17.18
C PRO A 21 8.21 9.87 -16.65
N THR A 22 8.66 10.10 -15.43
CA THR A 22 9.64 9.25 -14.75
C THR A 22 9.03 8.68 -13.49
N ILE A 23 9.42 7.44 -13.14
CA ILE A 23 9.09 6.85 -11.84
C ILE A 23 10.32 6.25 -11.18
N GLY A 24 10.41 6.38 -9.86
CA GLY A 24 11.21 5.54 -8.99
C GLY A 24 10.29 4.71 -8.10
N SER A 25 10.43 3.39 -8.09
CA SER A 25 9.61 2.50 -7.28
C SER A 25 10.37 2.06 -6.04
N GLU A 26 9.88 2.43 -4.86
CA GLU A 26 10.36 1.88 -3.58
C GLU A 26 9.69 0.53 -3.38
N GLN A 27 10.46 -0.56 -3.38
CA GLN A 27 9.95 -1.92 -3.28
C GLN A 27 10.15 -2.45 -1.88
N GLU A 28 9.08 -2.50 -1.09
CA GLU A 28 9.10 -3.16 0.21
C GLU A 28 8.83 -4.67 0.07
N TYR A 29 9.42 -5.46 0.97
CA TYR A 29 9.29 -6.92 1.00
C TYR A 29 9.68 -7.49 2.37
N PHE A 30 9.28 -8.73 2.65
CA PHE A 30 9.78 -9.49 3.81
C PHE A 30 10.77 -10.59 3.37
N LEU A 31 11.79 -10.84 4.18
CA LEU A 31 12.67 -12.01 4.04
C LEU A 31 12.53 -12.91 5.26
N ILE A 32 12.14 -14.16 5.03
CA ILE A 32 12.05 -15.15 6.11
C ILE A 32 12.89 -16.38 5.80
N ASP A 33 13.28 -17.12 6.83
CA ASP A 33 13.98 -18.37 6.64
C ASP A 33 13.10 -19.39 5.91
N LYS A 34 13.67 -20.06 4.91
CA LYS A 34 12.97 -21.05 4.09
C LYS A 34 12.40 -22.21 4.91
N SER A 35 13.07 -22.64 5.99
CA SER A 35 12.56 -23.72 6.85
C SER A 35 11.31 -23.32 7.64
N CYS A 36 11.11 -22.02 7.90
CA CYS A 36 9.88 -21.51 8.48
C CYS A 36 8.77 -21.44 7.43
N PHE A 37 9.09 -20.95 6.22
CA PHE A 37 8.14 -20.90 5.10
C PHE A 37 7.61 -22.28 4.70
N ASP A 38 8.50 -23.27 4.53
CA ASP A 38 8.13 -24.62 4.06
C ASP A 38 7.24 -25.38 5.07
N ARG A 39 7.22 -24.96 6.34
CA ARG A 39 6.36 -25.51 7.41
C ARG A 39 5.01 -24.79 7.53
N ARG A 40 4.70 -23.86 6.64
CA ARG A 40 3.51 -23.00 6.68
C ARG A 40 2.80 -23.07 5.32
N GLU A 41 1.88 -24.01 5.17
CA GLU A 41 1.16 -24.17 3.90
C GLU A 41 0.36 -22.93 3.50
N ASP A 42 -0.11 -22.14 4.46
CA ASP A 42 -0.74 -20.84 4.19
C ASP A 42 0.23 -19.86 3.51
N LEU A 43 1.48 -19.76 3.99
CA LEU A 43 2.49 -18.95 3.31
C LEU A 43 2.80 -19.49 1.91
N VAL A 44 2.87 -20.81 1.74
CA VAL A 44 3.16 -21.44 0.45
C VAL A 44 2.03 -21.20 -0.57
N TYR A 45 0.78 -21.38 -0.17
CA TYR A 45 -0.37 -21.29 -1.08
C TYR A 45 -0.88 -19.86 -1.27
N THR A 46 -0.76 -19.01 -0.27
CA THR A 46 -1.41 -17.69 -0.25
C THR A 46 -0.44 -16.52 -0.17
N GLY A 47 0.85 -16.77 0.13
CA GLY A 47 1.85 -15.71 0.31
C GLY A 47 1.68 -14.92 1.61
N ARG A 48 0.72 -15.29 2.46
CA ARG A 48 0.47 -14.67 3.77
C ARG A 48 0.11 -15.71 4.82
N THR A 49 0.18 -15.29 6.06
CA THR A 49 -0.26 -16.08 7.20
C THR A 49 -1.75 -15.89 7.47
N LEU A 50 -2.49 -16.99 7.50
CA LEU A 50 -3.92 -17.00 7.75
C LEU A 50 -4.24 -17.15 9.24
N PHE A 51 -3.35 -17.81 9.98
CA PHE A 51 -3.32 -17.89 11.45
C PHE A 51 -1.98 -17.38 12.00
N GLY A 52 -1.97 -16.94 13.24
CA GLY A 52 -0.75 -16.55 13.94
C GLY A 52 -1.00 -15.50 15.00
N ALA A 53 -0.77 -15.88 16.25
CA ALA A 53 -0.80 -14.99 17.40
C ALA A 53 0.36 -13.99 17.36
N ARG A 54 0.09 -12.75 17.78
CA ARG A 54 1.11 -11.69 17.87
C ARG A 54 2.19 -12.10 18.90
N PRO A 55 3.48 -12.01 18.56
CA PRO A 55 4.55 -12.29 19.50
C PRO A 55 4.66 -11.18 20.56
N PRO A 56 5.27 -11.44 21.73
CA PRO A 56 5.48 -10.43 22.77
C PRO A 56 6.28 -9.21 22.28
N LYS A 57 7.23 -9.41 21.36
CA LYS A 57 7.94 -8.36 20.65
C LYS A 57 7.56 -8.42 19.17
N GLY A 58 6.71 -7.51 18.72
CA GLY A 58 6.41 -7.27 17.32
C GLY A 58 7.30 -6.14 16.80
N GLN A 59 6.75 -4.93 16.74
CA GLN A 59 7.40 -3.74 16.19
C GLN A 59 7.29 -2.52 17.12
N GLU A 60 6.94 -2.73 18.39
CA GLU A 60 6.55 -1.68 19.34
C GLU A 60 7.69 -0.68 19.62
N LEU A 61 8.94 -1.10 19.42
CA LEU A 61 10.12 -0.27 19.65
C LEU A 61 10.54 0.53 18.41
N SER A 62 9.97 0.25 17.24
CA SER A 62 10.43 0.77 15.94
C SER A 62 11.95 0.65 15.72
N ASP A 63 12.57 -0.35 16.35
CA ASP A 63 14.03 -0.53 16.43
C ASP A 63 14.63 -1.20 15.19
N HIS A 64 13.78 -1.75 14.32
CA HIS A 64 14.20 -2.33 13.05
C HIS A 64 14.45 -1.25 11.98
N TYR A 65 13.69 -0.16 11.99
CA TYR A 65 13.77 0.90 10.97
C TYR A 65 15.14 1.60 11.01
N TYR A 66 15.87 1.55 9.89
CA TYR A 66 17.29 1.96 9.81
C TYR A 66 18.22 1.29 10.84
N GLY A 67 17.79 0.18 11.43
CA GLY A 67 18.60 -0.67 12.29
C GLY A 67 19.69 -1.41 11.48
N ALA A 68 20.60 -2.07 12.19
CA ALA A 68 21.66 -2.85 11.55
C ALA A 68 21.07 -4.01 10.73
N ILE A 69 21.44 -4.09 9.45
CA ILE A 69 21.06 -5.19 8.56
C ILE A 69 21.86 -6.44 8.96
N LYS A 70 21.16 -7.56 9.17
CA LYS A 70 21.78 -8.82 9.61
C LYS A 70 22.69 -9.38 8.51
N PRO A 71 23.81 -10.05 8.86
CA PRO A 71 24.81 -10.49 7.88
C PRO A 71 24.25 -11.35 6.74
N ARG A 72 23.29 -12.23 7.02
CA ARG A 72 22.66 -13.09 6.02
C ARG A 72 21.78 -12.31 5.04
N VAL A 73 20.99 -11.36 5.55
CA VAL A 73 20.19 -10.45 4.71
C VAL A 73 21.10 -9.58 3.86
N LYS A 74 22.19 -9.06 4.44
CA LYS A 74 23.18 -8.26 3.71
C LYS A 74 23.85 -9.05 2.58
N ALA A 75 24.12 -10.35 2.77
CA ALA A 75 24.66 -11.20 1.72
C ALA A 75 23.67 -11.39 0.56
N PHE A 76 22.39 -11.57 0.86
CA PHE A 76 21.32 -11.60 -0.15
C PHE A 76 21.24 -10.27 -0.91
N MET A 77 21.21 -9.15 -0.19
CA MET A 77 21.15 -7.80 -0.75
C MET A 77 22.32 -7.50 -1.69
N ALA A 78 23.55 -7.83 -1.29
CA ALA A 78 24.74 -7.65 -2.12
C ALA A 78 24.66 -8.45 -3.44
N GLU A 79 24.17 -9.68 -3.40
CA GLU A 79 23.99 -10.47 -4.62
C GLU A 79 22.84 -9.97 -5.49
N LEU A 80 21.76 -9.47 -4.86
CA LEU A 80 20.64 -8.84 -5.55
C LEU A 80 21.12 -7.61 -6.33
N ASP A 81 21.89 -6.73 -5.70
CA ASP A 81 22.49 -5.56 -6.35
C ASP A 81 23.34 -5.96 -7.56
N ASP A 82 24.25 -6.91 -7.39
CA ASP A 82 25.13 -7.38 -8.47
C ASP A 82 24.33 -7.93 -9.68
N GLU A 83 23.27 -8.71 -9.43
CA GLU A 83 22.43 -9.26 -10.50
C GLU A 83 21.56 -8.18 -11.17
N LEU A 84 21.03 -7.23 -10.41
CA LEU A 84 20.25 -6.11 -10.93
C LEU A 84 21.12 -5.16 -11.78
N TRP A 85 22.34 -4.86 -11.35
CA TRP A 85 23.28 -4.05 -12.12
C TRP A 85 23.66 -4.71 -13.44
N LYS A 86 23.83 -6.04 -13.47
CA LYS A 86 24.04 -6.80 -14.74
C LYS A 86 22.86 -6.67 -15.70
N LEU A 87 21.65 -6.52 -15.18
CA LEU A 87 20.42 -6.31 -15.96
C LEU A 87 20.17 -4.83 -16.31
N GLY A 88 21.05 -3.91 -15.90
CA GLY A 88 20.89 -2.47 -16.11
C GLY A 88 19.86 -1.81 -15.18
N VAL A 89 19.49 -2.48 -14.09
CA VAL A 89 18.66 -1.92 -13.01
C VAL A 89 19.60 -1.34 -11.96
N TYR A 90 19.66 -0.02 -11.84
CA TYR A 90 20.52 0.64 -10.85
C TYR A 90 19.86 0.65 -9.47
N ALA A 91 19.95 -0.48 -8.77
CA ALA A 91 19.69 -0.58 -7.34
C ALA A 91 20.59 0.42 -6.59
N ASN A 92 20.03 1.13 -5.60
CA ASN A 92 20.70 2.24 -4.93
C ASN A 92 20.47 2.24 -3.42
N THR A 93 19.24 2.46 -2.98
CA THR A 93 18.92 2.55 -1.54
C THR A 93 18.36 1.22 -1.06
N GLU A 94 18.92 0.73 0.04
CA GLU A 94 18.38 -0.40 0.78
C GLU A 94 18.43 -0.15 2.29
N HIS A 95 17.40 -0.59 3.00
CA HIS A 95 17.36 -0.52 4.46
C HIS A 95 16.36 -1.52 5.04
N ASN A 96 16.46 -1.72 6.35
CA ASN A 96 15.39 -2.32 7.13
C ASN A 96 14.19 -1.38 7.19
N GLU A 97 13.00 -1.96 7.11
CA GLU A 97 11.73 -1.25 7.29
C GLU A 97 11.26 -1.30 8.76
N VAL A 98 10.03 -0.89 9.06
CA VAL A 98 9.52 -0.82 10.44
C VAL A 98 9.23 -2.19 11.05
N ALA A 99 8.62 -3.12 10.30
CA ALA A 99 8.34 -4.46 10.83
C ALA A 99 9.59 -5.35 10.82
N PRO A 100 9.78 -6.24 11.81
CA PRO A 100 10.90 -7.18 11.78
C PRO A 100 10.88 -8.02 10.50
N ALA A 101 12.07 -8.29 9.95
CA ALA A 101 12.26 -9.01 8.70
C ALA A 101 11.68 -8.31 7.45
N GLN A 102 11.20 -7.06 7.57
CA GLN A 102 10.82 -6.20 6.45
C GLN A 102 12.02 -5.38 5.98
N HIS A 103 12.12 -5.19 4.67
CA HIS A 103 13.18 -4.45 4.01
C HIS A 103 12.61 -3.65 2.83
N GLU A 104 13.38 -2.67 2.37
CA GLU A 104 13.08 -1.89 1.16
C GLU A 104 14.29 -1.90 0.22
N LEU A 105 14.01 -1.90 -1.09
CA LEU A 105 14.97 -1.58 -2.15
C LEU A 105 14.37 -0.53 -3.09
N ALA A 106 15.11 0.55 -3.34
CA ALA A 106 14.72 1.59 -4.30
C ALA A 106 15.80 1.77 -5.39
N PRO A 107 15.49 1.44 -6.65
CA PRO A 107 16.32 1.78 -7.80
C PRO A 107 16.28 3.29 -8.13
N ILE A 108 17.31 3.78 -8.82
CA ILE A 108 17.29 5.13 -9.40
C ILE A 108 16.12 5.25 -10.39
N TYR A 109 15.36 6.34 -10.29
CA TYR A 109 14.23 6.60 -11.18
C TYR A 109 14.66 6.65 -12.66
N THR A 110 13.75 6.26 -13.55
CA THR A 110 13.95 6.40 -15.00
C THR A 110 12.60 6.61 -15.69
N SER A 111 12.60 6.67 -17.02
CA SER A 111 11.37 6.81 -17.80
C SER A 111 10.37 5.70 -17.44
N VAL A 112 9.08 6.05 -17.38
CA VAL A 112 8.00 5.17 -16.89
C VAL A 112 8.02 3.76 -17.47
N ASN A 113 8.24 3.63 -18.79
CA ASN A 113 8.23 2.34 -19.45
C ASN A 113 9.38 1.45 -18.94
N ILE A 114 10.59 1.99 -18.96
CA ILE A 114 11.79 1.28 -18.51
C ILE A 114 11.66 0.96 -17.02
N ALA A 115 11.28 1.92 -16.18
CA ALA A 115 11.18 1.72 -14.74
C ALA A 115 10.14 0.65 -14.37
N THR A 116 9.05 0.54 -15.13
CA THR A 116 8.04 -0.50 -14.94
C THR A 116 8.62 -1.89 -15.24
N ASP A 117 9.33 -2.04 -16.36
CA ASP A 117 9.99 -3.31 -16.71
C ASP A 117 11.08 -3.67 -15.69
N GLN A 118 11.88 -2.67 -15.28
CA GLN A 118 12.90 -2.84 -14.25
C GLN A 118 12.30 -3.29 -12.92
N ASN A 119 11.15 -2.74 -12.49
CA ASN A 119 10.47 -3.20 -11.27
C ASN A 119 10.03 -4.66 -11.36
N GLN A 120 9.53 -5.12 -12.51
CA GLN A 120 9.19 -6.55 -12.71
C GLN A 120 10.44 -7.44 -12.59
N LEU A 121 11.55 -7.03 -13.21
CA LEU A 121 12.83 -7.74 -13.08
C LEU A 121 13.33 -7.75 -11.64
N THR A 122 13.20 -6.63 -10.92
CA THR A 122 13.54 -6.53 -9.50
C THR A 122 12.77 -7.54 -8.65
N MET A 123 11.45 -7.59 -8.78
CA MET A 123 10.61 -8.53 -8.02
C MET A 123 10.95 -9.99 -8.31
N GLU A 124 11.25 -10.33 -9.57
CA GLU A 124 11.65 -11.68 -9.96
C GLU A 124 13.04 -12.06 -9.44
N CYS A 125 14.00 -11.15 -9.54
CA CYS A 125 15.35 -11.35 -9.01
C CYS A 125 15.32 -11.52 -7.48
N MET A 126 14.55 -10.70 -6.77
CA MET A 126 14.37 -10.83 -5.32
C MET A 126 13.94 -12.24 -4.90
N LYS A 127 12.95 -12.82 -5.59
CA LYS A 127 12.47 -14.17 -5.27
C LYS A 127 13.53 -15.23 -5.55
N ARG A 128 14.11 -15.24 -6.76
CA ARG A 128 15.12 -16.23 -7.16
C ARG A 128 16.37 -16.18 -6.30
N ILE A 129 16.84 -14.98 -5.97
CA ILE A 129 18.08 -14.80 -5.19
C ILE A 129 17.83 -15.17 -3.74
N ALA A 130 16.66 -14.84 -3.17
CA ALA A 130 16.33 -15.23 -1.80
C ALA A 130 16.45 -16.75 -1.60
N GLU A 131 15.96 -17.54 -2.56
CA GLU A 131 16.06 -19.01 -2.50
C GLU A 131 17.51 -19.51 -2.44
N ARG A 132 18.44 -18.86 -3.16
CA ARG A 132 19.88 -19.21 -3.14
C ARG A 132 20.52 -18.97 -1.77
N HIS A 133 19.96 -18.07 -0.97
CA HIS A 133 20.38 -17.74 0.39
C HIS A 133 19.60 -18.52 1.47
N GLY A 134 18.79 -19.50 1.06
CA GLY A 134 17.90 -20.24 1.96
C GLY A 134 16.81 -19.37 2.58
N LEU A 135 16.50 -18.24 1.94
CA LEU A 135 15.48 -17.28 2.34
C LEU A 135 14.28 -17.39 1.38
N VAL A 136 13.16 -16.81 1.79
CA VAL A 136 12.01 -16.60 0.92
C VAL A 136 11.64 -15.12 0.96
N CYS A 137 11.57 -14.50 -0.23
CA CYS A 137 11.11 -13.13 -0.39
C CYS A 137 9.58 -13.10 -0.57
N LEU A 138 8.89 -12.49 0.40
CA LEU A 138 7.44 -12.30 0.37
C LEU A 138 7.13 -10.88 -0.09
N LEU A 139 6.44 -10.78 -1.24
CA LEU A 139 5.97 -9.52 -1.82
C LEU A 139 4.48 -9.25 -1.56
N HIS A 140 3.83 -10.09 -0.75
CA HIS A 140 2.42 -9.87 -0.39
C HIS A 140 2.30 -8.61 0.47
N GLU A 141 1.23 -7.83 0.30
CA GLU A 141 1.08 -6.52 0.96
C GLU A 141 0.92 -6.61 2.47
N LYS A 142 0.42 -7.73 2.96
CA LYS A 142 0.27 -8.01 4.40
C LYS A 142 0.58 -9.47 4.75
N PRO A 143 1.86 -9.90 4.72
CA PRO A 143 2.22 -11.29 4.96
C PRO A 143 1.93 -11.73 6.41
N PHE A 144 2.08 -10.82 7.37
CA PHE A 144 1.86 -11.05 8.79
C PHE A 144 0.88 -10.01 9.36
N ALA A 145 -0.09 -10.45 10.17
CA ALA A 145 -1.02 -9.54 10.82
C ALA A 145 -0.38 -8.87 12.05
N GLY A 146 -0.86 -7.67 12.40
CA GLY A 146 -0.41 -6.96 13.60
C GLY A 146 0.97 -6.28 13.50
N VAL A 147 1.62 -6.33 12.34
CA VAL A 147 2.85 -5.57 12.01
C VAL A 147 2.65 -4.77 10.72
N ASN A 148 3.56 -3.87 10.35
CA ASN A 148 3.51 -3.11 9.10
C ASN A 148 3.38 -4.04 7.88
N GLY A 149 2.69 -3.54 6.85
CA GLY A 149 2.59 -4.24 5.57
C GLY A 149 3.59 -3.69 4.57
N SER A 150 3.72 -4.35 3.42
CA SER A 150 4.65 -3.97 2.37
C SER A 150 3.97 -3.16 1.27
N GLY A 151 4.40 -1.91 1.06
CA GLY A 151 3.97 -1.03 -0.02
C GLY A 151 4.87 -1.08 -1.27
N LYS A 152 4.43 -0.37 -2.31
CA LYS A 152 5.28 0.04 -3.42
C LYS A 152 5.08 1.51 -3.70
N HIS A 153 5.89 2.40 -3.11
CA HIS A 153 5.71 3.82 -3.37
C HIS A 153 6.18 4.15 -4.78
N ILE A 154 5.34 4.87 -5.53
CA ILE A 154 5.68 5.35 -6.87
C ILE A 154 6.02 6.82 -6.81
N ASN A 155 7.31 7.13 -6.86
CA ASN A 155 7.84 8.47 -6.97
C ASN A 155 7.75 8.95 -8.43
N TRP A 156 6.65 9.61 -8.77
CA TRP A 156 6.32 10.07 -10.11
C TRP A 156 6.69 11.53 -10.35
N SER A 157 7.31 11.82 -11.49
CA SER A 157 7.64 13.18 -11.94
C SER A 157 7.54 13.35 -13.46
N LEU A 158 7.62 14.59 -13.94
CA LEU A 158 7.62 14.97 -15.35
C LEU A 158 8.90 15.74 -15.69
N GLN A 159 9.63 15.26 -16.69
CA GLN A 159 10.89 15.86 -17.13
C GLN A 159 10.83 16.22 -18.62
N THR A 160 11.40 17.35 -19.02
CA THR A 160 11.63 17.64 -20.45
C THR A 160 12.74 16.74 -21.00
N ALA A 161 12.80 16.57 -22.33
CA ALA A 161 13.86 15.78 -22.97
C ALA A 161 15.27 16.34 -22.68
N GLU A 162 15.35 17.62 -22.37
CA GLU A 162 16.58 18.36 -22.03
C GLU A 162 16.94 18.24 -20.54
N GLY A 163 16.13 17.54 -19.73
CA GLY A 163 16.43 17.22 -18.34
C GLY A 163 15.78 18.13 -17.29
N SER A 164 14.95 19.09 -17.70
CA SER A 164 14.28 20.00 -16.74
C SER A 164 13.10 19.31 -16.06
N ASN A 165 13.12 19.26 -14.72
CA ASN A 165 12.01 18.72 -13.92
C ASN A 165 10.91 19.78 -13.74
N LEU A 166 9.71 19.50 -14.23
CA LEU A 166 8.55 20.40 -14.21
C LEU A 166 7.92 20.56 -12.82
N PHE A 167 8.25 19.66 -11.90
CA PHE A 167 7.83 19.71 -10.49
C PHE A 167 8.90 20.28 -9.57
N ASN A 168 10.01 20.79 -10.09
CA ASN A 168 10.96 21.52 -9.28
C ASN A 168 10.41 22.93 -8.97
N PRO A 169 10.11 23.27 -7.71
CA PRO A 169 9.53 24.56 -7.36
C PRO A 169 10.53 25.72 -7.54
N GLY A 170 11.85 25.45 -7.46
CA GLY A 170 12.88 26.48 -7.50
C GLY A 170 12.97 27.28 -6.18
N LYS A 171 13.65 28.44 -6.23
CA LYS A 171 13.87 29.31 -5.05
C LYS A 171 12.64 30.14 -4.66
N SER A 172 11.84 30.52 -5.64
CA SER A 172 10.62 31.34 -5.48
C SER A 172 9.42 30.58 -6.09
N PRO A 173 8.84 29.60 -5.38
CA PRO A 173 7.80 28.75 -5.96
C PRO A 173 6.54 29.52 -6.37
N SER A 174 6.23 30.62 -5.68
CA SER A 174 5.11 31.52 -5.99
C SER A 174 5.27 32.27 -7.32
N GLU A 175 6.49 32.40 -7.82
CA GLU A 175 6.80 33.09 -9.09
C GLU A 175 7.00 32.10 -10.25
N ASN A 176 7.11 30.80 -9.96
CA ASN A 176 7.34 29.76 -10.95
C ASN A 176 6.00 29.32 -11.57
N ALA A 177 5.54 30.10 -12.55
CA ALA A 177 4.24 29.89 -13.18
C ALA A 177 4.09 28.53 -13.89
N VAL A 178 5.17 27.99 -14.46
CA VAL A 178 5.18 26.64 -15.05
C VAL A 178 4.93 25.61 -13.96
N PHE A 179 5.70 25.65 -12.87
CA PHE A 179 5.50 24.74 -11.73
C PHE A 179 4.07 24.84 -11.18
N LEU A 180 3.57 26.05 -10.92
CA LEU A 180 2.24 26.25 -10.35
C LEU A 180 1.13 25.70 -11.26
N LEU A 181 1.23 25.88 -12.58
CA LEU A 181 0.25 25.34 -13.52
C LEU A 181 0.28 23.81 -13.54
N PHE A 182 1.47 23.19 -13.57
CA PHE A 182 1.61 21.74 -13.54
C PHE A 182 1.18 21.15 -12.19
N LEU A 183 1.48 21.80 -11.07
CA LEU A 183 0.99 21.45 -9.74
C LEU A 183 -0.55 21.48 -9.71
N CYS A 184 -1.17 22.55 -10.20
CA CYS A 184 -2.63 22.67 -10.29
C CYS A 184 -3.23 21.60 -11.20
N ALA A 185 -2.57 21.25 -12.30
CA ALA A 185 -3.01 20.18 -13.19
C ALA A 185 -3.03 18.82 -12.47
N VAL A 186 -2.02 18.52 -11.65
CA VAL A 186 -2.00 17.30 -10.84
C VAL A 186 -3.10 17.32 -9.78
N ILE A 187 -3.27 18.42 -9.06
CA ILE A 187 -4.33 18.55 -8.04
C ILE A 187 -5.72 18.32 -8.65
N ARG A 188 -6.02 18.97 -9.78
CA ARG A 188 -7.28 18.78 -10.51
C ARG A 188 -7.45 17.36 -11.02
N ALA A 189 -6.39 16.76 -11.58
CA ALA A 189 -6.43 15.38 -12.07
C ALA A 189 -6.74 14.39 -10.93
N VAL A 190 -6.05 14.51 -9.80
CA VAL A 190 -6.24 13.63 -8.65
C VAL A 190 -7.62 13.83 -8.02
N ASP A 191 -8.10 15.06 -7.86
CA ASP A 191 -9.45 15.32 -7.34
C ASP A 191 -10.55 14.79 -8.26
N SER A 192 -10.43 15.03 -9.57
CA SER A 192 -11.45 14.66 -10.55
C SER A 192 -11.51 13.15 -10.79
N TYR A 193 -10.40 12.45 -10.60
CA TYR A 193 -10.20 11.04 -10.94
C TYR A 193 -9.67 10.21 -9.75
N ALA A 194 -10.00 10.62 -8.52
CA ALA A 194 -9.61 9.92 -7.28
C ALA A 194 -10.10 8.46 -7.24
N ASP A 195 -11.26 8.20 -7.85
CA ASP A 195 -11.86 6.88 -8.01
C ASP A 195 -10.96 5.93 -8.82
N ILE A 196 -10.50 6.31 -10.01
CA ILE A 196 -9.63 5.45 -10.82
C ILE A 196 -8.25 5.25 -10.18
N LEU A 197 -7.74 6.25 -9.45
CA LEU A 197 -6.49 6.11 -8.71
C LEU A 197 -6.65 5.12 -7.56
N ARG A 198 -7.74 5.19 -6.80
CA ARG A 198 -8.08 4.20 -5.76
C ARG A 198 -8.25 2.79 -6.35
N ILE A 199 -8.91 2.66 -7.50
CA ILE A 199 -9.10 1.40 -8.23
C ILE A 199 -7.76 0.82 -8.68
N SER A 200 -6.80 1.65 -9.10
CA SER A 200 -5.50 1.17 -9.57
C SER A 200 -4.68 0.43 -8.49
N ALA A 201 -4.97 0.70 -7.21
CA ALA A 201 -4.38 0.05 -6.06
C ALA A 201 -5.28 -1.06 -5.44
N ALA A 202 -6.39 -1.41 -6.08
CA ALA A 202 -7.37 -2.34 -5.54
C ALA A 202 -6.99 -3.82 -5.83
N THR A 203 -6.60 -4.54 -4.79
CA THR A 203 -6.36 -5.99 -4.81
C THR A 203 -6.77 -6.61 -3.46
N ALA A 204 -7.02 -7.93 -3.44
CA ALA A 204 -7.32 -8.64 -2.20
C ALA A 204 -6.20 -8.48 -1.15
N GLY A 205 -4.93 -8.64 -1.55
CA GLY A 205 -3.79 -8.48 -0.64
C GLY A 205 -3.69 -7.06 -0.08
N ASN A 206 -3.86 -6.05 -0.92
CA ASN A 206 -3.72 -4.64 -0.50
C ASN A 206 -4.90 -4.15 0.37
N ASP A 207 -6.08 -4.77 0.28
CA ASP A 207 -7.20 -4.52 1.21
C ASP A 207 -6.82 -4.87 2.67
N HIS A 208 -5.85 -5.77 2.90
CA HIS A 208 -5.32 -6.05 4.25
C HIS A 208 -4.27 -5.04 4.73
N ARG A 209 -3.73 -4.22 3.83
CA ARG A 209 -2.66 -3.27 4.13
C ARG A 209 -3.18 -1.87 4.39
N LEU A 210 -4.04 -1.35 3.50
CA LEU A 210 -4.50 0.05 3.55
C LEU A 210 -5.28 0.36 4.83
N GLY A 211 -5.10 1.58 5.37
CA GLY A 211 -5.83 2.06 6.54
C GLY A 211 -5.20 1.80 7.90
N GLY A 212 -3.92 1.41 7.95
CA GLY A 212 -3.18 1.33 9.22
C GLY A 212 -1.69 1.04 9.05
N SER A 213 -0.91 1.21 10.12
CA SER A 213 0.53 0.88 10.16
C SER A 213 1.32 1.51 9.00
N GLU A 214 1.29 2.85 8.90
CA GLU A 214 1.92 3.67 7.85
C GLU A 214 1.37 3.52 6.42
N ALA A 215 0.47 2.55 6.16
CA ALA A 215 -0.23 2.50 4.89
C ALA A 215 -1.37 3.53 4.84
N PRO A 216 -1.54 4.30 3.75
CA PRO A 216 -2.59 5.30 3.65
C PRO A 216 -4.00 4.68 3.73
N PRO A 217 -5.00 5.40 4.26
CA PRO A 217 -6.38 4.94 4.24
C PRO A 217 -7.00 5.01 2.83
N ALA A 218 -8.20 4.46 2.71
CA ALA A 218 -8.97 4.47 1.46
C ALA A 218 -9.44 5.86 1.02
N VAL A 219 -9.49 6.82 1.94
CA VAL A 219 -9.82 8.22 1.66
C VAL A 219 -8.70 8.82 0.82
N PHE A 220 -8.97 9.13 -0.44
CA PHE A 220 -7.96 9.70 -1.33
C PHE A 220 -7.79 11.20 -1.04
N SER A 221 -6.56 11.63 -0.75
CA SER A 221 -6.19 13.02 -0.45
C SER A 221 -4.80 13.34 -1.00
N VAL A 222 -4.49 14.62 -1.15
CA VAL A 222 -3.18 15.10 -1.57
C VAL A 222 -2.54 15.95 -0.48
N SER A 223 -1.33 15.58 -0.05
CA SER A 223 -0.51 16.43 0.80
C SER A 223 0.50 17.19 -0.05
N VAL A 224 0.56 18.52 0.11
CA VAL A 224 1.54 19.38 -0.59
C VAL A 224 2.57 20.00 0.37
N GLY A 225 2.43 19.76 1.67
CA GLY A 225 3.19 20.45 2.71
C GLY A 225 2.63 21.85 2.99
N ASP A 226 2.95 22.40 4.15
CA ASP A 226 2.33 23.64 4.64
C ASP A 226 2.76 24.87 3.82
N ASP A 227 4.02 24.92 3.40
CA ASP A 227 4.54 26.04 2.61
C ASP A 227 3.84 26.17 1.24
N LEU A 228 3.71 25.06 0.51
CA LEU A 228 2.99 25.08 -0.77
C LEU A 228 1.49 25.28 -0.56
N TYR A 229 0.91 24.73 0.51
CA TYR A 229 -0.50 24.96 0.83
C TYR A 229 -0.80 26.45 1.09
N GLU A 230 0.10 27.15 1.79
CA GLU A 230 0.01 28.59 2.02
C GLU A 230 0.16 29.39 0.73
N ILE A 231 1.10 29.02 -0.16
CA ILE A 231 1.24 29.64 -1.49
C ILE A 231 -0.06 29.50 -2.30
N LEU A 232 -0.64 28.30 -2.37
CA LEU A 232 -1.89 28.06 -3.10
C LEU A 232 -3.05 28.86 -2.49
N SER A 233 -3.13 28.93 -1.16
CA SER A 233 -4.14 29.70 -0.43
C SER A 233 -4.00 31.20 -0.68
N ALA A 234 -2.77 31.74 -0.68
CA ALA A 234 -2.50 33.14 -0.99
C ALA A 234 -2.91 33.53 -2.42
N ILE A 235 -2.66 32.64 -3.40
CA ILE A 235 -3.08 32.82 -4.80
C ILE A 235 -4.60 32.84 -4.91
N GLU A 236 -5.30 31.93 -4.22
CA GLU A 236 -6.77 31.87 -4.19
C GLU A 236 -7.36 33.18 -3.64
N GLU A 237 -6.86 33.63 -2.49
CA GLU A 237 -7.36 34.78 -1.74
C GLU A 237 -6.91 36.14 -2.29
N ASN A 238 -6.03 36.14 -3.31
CA ASN A 238 -5.43 37.35 -3.87
C ASN A 238 -4.66 38.19 -2.85
N ARG A 239 -3.88 37.52 -1.99
CA ARG A 239 -3.06 38.18 -0.96
C ARG A 239 -1.58 37.84 -1.11
N PRO A 240 -0.68 38.65 -0.54
CA PRO A 240 0.73 38.28 -0.45
C PRO A 240 0.91 36.97 0.33
N CYS A 241 1.87 36.15 -0.11
CA CYS A 241 2.25 34.93 0.58
C CYS A 241 3.01 35.26 1.87
N ASN A 242 2.59 34.70 3.01
CA ASN A 242 3.29 34.85 4.27
C ASN A 242 4.33 33.73 4.41
N ASN A 243 5.43 33.78 3.66
CA ASN A 243 6.54 32.83 3.88
C ASN A 243 7.29 33.20 5.17
N LYS A 244 6.74 32.83 6.32
CA LYS A 244 7.38 32.97 7.65
C LYS A 244 8.11 31.71 8.11
N ASN A 245 8.08 30.61 7.34
CA ASN A 245 8.55 29.29 7.77
C ASN A 245 9.83 28.79 7.08
N ALA A 246 10.49 29.59 6.25
CA ALA A 246 11.92 29.40 5.98
C ALA A 246 12.74 29.83 7.22
N GLY A 247 12.44 29.23 8.37
CA GLY A 247 13.20 29.42 9.59
C GLY A 247 14.52 28.67 9.45
N GLU A 248 15.60 29.44 9.31
CA GLU A 248 16.97 28.96 9.42
C GLU A 248 17.13 28.19 10.74
N LEU A 249 17.75 27.01 10.68
CA LEU A 249 18.10 26.29 11.89
C LEU A 249 19.36 26.95 12.48
N GLU A 250 19.21 27.98 13.31
CA GLU A 250 20.32 28.54 14.08
C GLU A 250 20.74 27.53 15.16
N ILE A 251 21.69 26.66 14.84
CA ILE A 251 22.49 25.95 15.84
C ILE A 251 23.76 26.78 16.03
N GLY A 252 23.88 27.42 17.19
CA GLY A 252 24.86 28.47 17.51
C GLY A 252 26.34 28.08 17.45
N VAL A 253 26.87 27.83 16.25
CA VAL A 253 28.29 27.84 15.90
C VAL A 253 28.44 28.28 14.43
N ASP A 254 29.09 29.42 14.19
CA ASP A 254 29.27 30.07 12.86
C ASP A 254 30.04 29.23 11.80
N SER A 255 30.52 28.03 12.18
CA SER A 255 31.38 27.19 11.33
C SER A 255 30.67 26.05 10.60
N LEU A 256 29.35 25.87 10.79
CA LEU A 256 28.57 24.84 10.08
C LEU A 256 27.93 25.40 8.80
N PRO A 257 27.94 24.65 7.68
CA PRO A 257 27.18 25.03 6.48
C PRO A 257 25.70 25.21 6.83
N HIS A 258 25.08 26.25 6.28
CA HIS A 258 23.64 26.48 6.46
C HIS A 258 22.85 25.29 5.90
N PHE A 259 22.16 24.56 6.78
CA PHE A 259 21.25 23.49 6.37
C PHE A 259 19.86 24.09 6.16
N PRO A 260 19.29 24.03 4.94
CA PRO A 260 17.88 24.37 4.77
C PRO A 260 17.05 23.41 5.61
N ARG A 261 16.12 23.96 6.40
CA ARG A 261 15.12 23.15 7.09
C ARG A 261 14.30 22.44 6.02
N ASP A 262 14.28 21.10 6.04
CA ASP A 262 13.37 20.34 5.18
C ASP A 262 11.94 20.57 5.70
N THR A 263 11.22 21.48 5.03
CA THR A 263 9.82 21.80 5.34
C THR A 263 8.84 20.90 4.59
N THR A 264 9.34 19.89 3.84
CA THR A 264 8.46 18.86 3.31
C THR A 264 7.94 18.02 4.47
N ASP A 265 6.74 18.38 4.95
CA ASP A 265 6.01 17.56 5.89
C ASP A 265 5.82 16.18 5.26
N ARG A 266 6.63 15.21 5.71
CA ARG A 266 6.48 13.80 5.35
C ARG A 266 5.28 13.25 6.11
N ASN A 267 4.10 13.74 5.79
CA ASN A 267 2.86 13.13 6.23
C ASN A 267 2.74 11.76 5.56
N ARG A 268 3.40 10.74 6.15
CA ARG A 268 3.49 9.36 5.64
C ARG A 268 2.12 8.72 5.43
N THR A 269 1.11 9.23 6.10
CA THR A 269 -0.28 8.72 6.06
C THR A 269 -1.05 9.16 4.80
N SER A 270 -0.53 10.14 4.05
CA SER A 270 -1.20 10.63 2.83
C SER A 270 -1.08 9.65 1.67
N PRO A 271 -2.17 9.36 0.94
CA PRO A 271 -2.17 8.54 -0.27
C PRO A 271 -1.26 9.06 -1.39
N PHE A 272 -1.21 10.39 -1.56
CA PHE A 272 -0.49 11.05 -2.63
C PHE A 272 0.17 12.31 -2.10
N ALA A 273 1.50 12.36 -2.06
CA ALA A 273 2.23 13.43 -1.40
C ALA A 273 3.23 14.11 -2.34
N PHE A 274 3.31 15.44 -2.32
CA PHE A 274 4.39 16.17 -2.97
C PHE A 274 5.64 16.12 -2.08
N THR A 275 6.71 15.48 -2.56
CA THR A 275 7.95 15.26 -1.79
C THR A 275 9.10 16.13 -2.32
N GLY A 276 8.80 17.42 -2.53
CA GLY A 276 9.77 18.47 -2.85
C GLY A 276 9.97 18.73 -4.35
N ASN A 277 10.06 17.68 -5.17
CA ASN A 277 10.26 17.82 -6.63
C ASN A 277 9.57 16.74 -7.47
N LYS A 278 8.65 16.00 -6.85
CA LYS A 278 7.94 14.83 -7.39
C LYS A 278 6.72 14.55 -6.52
N PHE A 279 5.82 13.72 -7.01
CA PHE A 279 4.73 13.17 -6.21
C PHE A 279 4.98 11.71 -5.88
N GLU A 280 4.64 11.30 -4.67
CA GLU A 280 4.77 9.94 -4.17
C GLU A 280 3.38 9.33 -4.01
N PHE A 281 3.08 8.29 -4.79
CA PHE A 281 1.83 7.54 -4.69
C PHE A 281 2.02 6.31 -3.81
N ARG A 282 1.43 6.34 -2.60
CA ARG A 282 1.70 5.35 -1.53
C ARG A 282 0.70 4.20 -1.43
N MET A 283 -0.43 4.29 -2.14
CA MET A 283 -1.48 3.25 -2.04
C MET A 283 -1.11 1.96 -2.75
N VAL A 284 -0.16 1.97 -3.67
CA VAL A 284 0.15 0.81 -4.51
C VAL A 284 0.74 -0.34 -3.68
N GLY A 285 0.24 -1.56 -3.91
CA GLY A 285 0.69 -2.76 -3.23
C GLY A 285 2.07 -3.24 -3.68
N SER A 286 2.82 -3.86 -2.78
CA SER A 286 4.15 -4.44 -3.02
C SER A 286 4.17 -5.54 -4.09
N SER A 287 3.06 -6.26 -4.33
CA SER A 287 2.99 -7.28 -5.40
C SER A 287 2.55 -6.72 -6.76
N GLN A 288 1.94 -5.54 -6.78
CA GLN A 288 1.29 -4.99 -7.97
C GLN A 288 2.29 -4.47 -9.01
N SER A 289 1.97 -4.59 -10.29
CA SER A 289 2.70 -3.86 -11.35
C SER A 289 2.49 -2.35 -11.23
N THR A 290 3.55 -1.57 -11.38
CA THR A 290 3.49 -0.09 -11.45
C THR A 290 2.74 0.40 -12.68
N ALA A 291 2.61 -0.42 -13.74
CA ALA A 291 1.99 -0.04 -15.00
C ALA A 291 0.55 0.46 -14.84
N GLY A 292 -0.27 -0.27 -14.06
CA GLY A 292 -1.68 0.06 -13.84
C GLY A 292 -1.84 1.46 -13.22
N PRO A 293 -1.33 1.69 -12.00
CA PRO A 293 -1.35 3.00 -11.34
C PRO A 293 -0.83 4.15 -12.21
N VAL A 294 0.30 3.94 -12.88
CA VAL A 294 0.95 4.99 -13.67
C VAL A 294 0.18 5.30 -14.95
N THR A 295 -0.45 4.31 -15.59
CA THR A 295 -1.36 4.54 -16.72
C THR A 295 -2.54 5.41 -16.30
N MET A 296 -3.16 5.14 -15.15
CA MET A 296 -4.28 5.95 -14.66
C MET A 296 -3.85 7.39 -14.37
N LEU A 297 -2.74 7.56 -13.64
CA LEU A 297 -2.20 8.87 -13.28
C LEU A 297 -1.80 9.69 -14.51
N ASN A 298 -1.04 9.10 -15.43
CA ASN A 298 -0.62 9.80 -16.66
C ASN A 298 -1.79 10.17 -17.56
N THR A 299 -2.85 9.34 -17.61
CA THR A 299 -4.05 9.63 -18.40
C THR A 299 -4.83 10.79 -17.78
N ALA A 300 -5.07 10.77 -16.47
CA ALA A 300 -5.78 11.84 -15.75
C ALA A 300 -5.06 13.19 -15.83
N VAL A 301 -3.74 13.20 -15.62
CA VAL A 301 -2.93 14.43 -15.74
C VAL A 301 -2.87 14.89 -17.19
N GLY A 302 -2.71 13.96 -18.14
CA GLY A 302 -2.71 14.29 -19.57
C GLY A 302 -4.02 14.93 -20.04
N ASP A 303 -5.15 14.45 -19.54
CA ASP A 303 -6.48 15.02 -19.80
C ASP A 303 -6.60 16.45 -19.27
N THR A 304 -6.18 16.66 -18.02
CA THR A 304 -6.20 17.98 -17.38
C THR A 304 -5.31 18.98 -18.11
N LEU A 305 -4.12 18.56 -18.54
CA LEU A 305 -3.22 19.40 -19.34
C LEU A 305 -3.78 19.74 -20.72
N SER A 306 -4.57 18.84 -21.32
CA SER A 306 -5.28 19.13 -22.57
C SER A 306 -6.25 20.29 -22.39
N ASP A 307 -7.10 20.21 -21.34
CA ASP A 307 -8.07 21.25 -21.04
C ASP A 307 -7.38 22.59 -20.73
N PHE A 308 -6.26 22.56 -20.01
CA PHE A 308 -5.48 23.77 -19.71
C PHE A 308 -4.88 24.38 -20.97
N ALA A 309 -4.32 23.55 -21.87
CA ALA A 309 -3.82 24.02 -23.16
C ALA A 309 -4.95 24.64 -23.99
N ASP A 310 -6.12 23.99 -24.06
CA ASP A 310 -7.27 24.48 -24.82
C ASP A 310 -7.76 25.86 -24.32
N VAL A 311 -7.75 26.09 -23.01
CA VAL A 311 -8.11 27.40 -22.43
C VAL A 311 -7.07 28.47 -22.78
N LEU A 312 -5.78 28.15 -22.61
CA LEU A 312 -4.70 29.14 -22.71
C LEU A 312 -4.33 29.46 -24.16
N GLU A 313 -4.41 28.51 -25.09
CA GLU A 313 -4.16 28.73 -26.52
C GLU A 313 -5.16 29.70 -27.16
N ASN A 314 -6.39 29.75 -26.64
CA ASN A 314 -7.46 30.60 -27.15
C ASN A 314 -7.61 31.92 -26.37
N ALA A 315 -6.72 32.20 -25.41
CA ALA A 315 -6.81 33.37 -24.57
C ALA A 315 -6.30 34.65 -25.29
N PRO A 316 -7.00 35.78 -25.19
CA PRO A 316 -6.53 37.06 -25.75
C PRO A 316 -5.32 37.61 -24.98
N ASP A 317 -5.29 37.42 -23.66
CA ASP A 317 -4.13 37.69 -22.80
C ASP A 317 -3.75 36.40 -22.06
N PHE A 318 -2.58 35.88 -22.39
CA PHE A 318 -2.06 34.65 -21.79
C PHE A 318 -1.84 34.78 -20.28
N ASN A 319 -1.27 35.90 -19.81
CA ASN A 319 -0.92 36.07 -18.41
C ASN A 319 -2.17 36.21 -17.54
N GLU A 320 -3.16 36.96 -18.03
CA GLU A 320 -4.45 37.09 -17.34
C GLU A 320 -5.17 35.74 -17.27
N ALA A 321 -5.28 35.04 -18.40
CA ALA A 321 -5.93 33.73 -18.46
C ALA A 321 -5.22 32.67 -17.60
N LEU A 322 -3.87 32.68 -17.57
CA LEU A 322 -3.08 31.80 -16.73
C LEU A 322 -3.37 32.01 -15.24
N ASN A 323 -3.32 33.26 -14.78
CA ASN A 323 -3.60 33.59 -13.38
C ASN A 323 -5.04 33.22 -12.98
N LEU A 324 -6.01 33.50 -13.86
CA LEU A 324 -7.41 33.11 -13.65
C LEU A 324 -7.58 31.59 -13.61
N LEU A 325 -6.92 30.86 -14.51
CA LEU A 325 -7.00 29.40 -14.58
C LEU A 325 -6.41 28.75 -13.32
N ILE A 326 -5.24 29.19 -12.87
CA ILE A 326 -4.61 28.71 -11.63
C ILE A 326 -5.53 28.98 -10.44
N ARG A 327 -5.97 30.23 -10.25
CA ARG A 327 -6.86 30.61 -9.14
C ARG A 327 -8.16 29.80 -9.14
N LYS A 328 -8.79 29.67 -10.32
CA LYS A 328 -10.03 28.88 -10.49
C LYS A 328 -9.79 27.42 -10.12
N THR A 329 -8.72 26.82 -10.61
CA THR A 329 -8.38 25.42 -10.34
C THR A 329 -8.19 25.17 -8.85
N ILE A 330 -7.42 26.04 -8.16
CA ILE A 330 -7.22 25.92 -6.71
C ILE A 330 -8.56 25.97 -5.99
N LYS A 331 -9.39 26.96 -6.29
CA LYS A 331 -10.70 27.13 -5.65
C LYS A 331 -11.62 25.91 -5.84
N GLU A 332 -11.64 25.34 -7.04
CA GLU A 332 -12.53 24.21 -7.38
C GLU A 332 -12.02 22.87 -6.81
N HIS A 333 -10.71 22.69 -6.69
CA HIS A 333 -10.10 21.40 -6.36
C HIS A 333 -9.39 21.36 -5.00
N LYS A 334 -9.34 22.45 -4.22
CA LYS A 334 -8.69 22.48 -2.89
C LYS A 334 -9.27 21.48 -1.88
N LYS A 335 -10.48 20.96 -2.11
CA LYS A 335 -11.12 19.98 -1.22
C LYS A 335 -10.28 18.69 -1.04
N ILE A 336 -9.47 18.32 -2.03
CA ILE A 336 -8.59 17.14 -1.99
C ILE A 336 -7.33 17.37 -1.13
N LEU A 337 -6.97 18.63 -0.85
CA LEU A 337 -5.75 18.99 -0.14
C LEU A 337 -5.90 18.75 1.36
N PHE A 338 -4.97 17.98 1.93
CA PHE A 338 -4.91 17.69 3.35
C PHE A 338 -3.50 17.32 3.81
N ASN A 339 -2.95 18.10 4.75
CA ASN A 339 -1.63 17.86 5.35
C ASN A 339 -1.70 17.16 6.72
N GLY A 340 -2.89 16.95 7.29
CA GLY A 340 -3.04 16.35 8.62
C GLY A 340 -2.95 14.83 8.66
N ASN A 341 -3.11 14.24 9.84
CA ASN A 341 -3.13 12.79 10.02
C ASN A 341 -4.35 12.16 9.33
N ASN A 342 -4.13 11.29 8.35
CA ASN A 342 -5.21 10.67 7.57
C ASN A 342 -5.92 9.52 8.32
N TYR A 343 -5.43 9.09 9.48
CA TYR A 343 -6.04 7.97 10.22
C TYR A 343 -7.16 8.35 11.16
N THR A 344 -7.36 9.65 11.42
CA THR A 344 -8.28 10.05 12.49
C THR A 344 -9.73 9.98 12.03
N ASP A 345 -10.64 9.64 12.95
CA ASP A 345 -12.08 9.59 12.67
C ASP A 345 -12.61 10.96 12.24
N GLU A 346 -12.01 12.05 12.76
CA GLU A 346 -12.32 13.42 12.35
C GLU A 346 -12.02 13.65 10.88
N TRP A 347 -10.88 13.14 10.38
CA TRP A 347 -10.55 13.25 8.96
C TRP A 347 -11.52 12.45 8.10
N ILE A 348 -11.88 11.23 8.50
CA ILE A 348 -12.84 10.40 7.75
C ILE A 348 -14.20 11.13 7.65
N ALA A 349 -14.68 11.73 8.75
CA ALA A 349 -15.92 12.49 8.76
C ALA A 349 -15.83 13.76 7.89
N GLU A 350 -14.73 14.49 7.97
CA GLU A 350 -14.49 15.70 7.19
C GLU A 350 -14.34 15.41 5.69
N ALA A 351 -13.62 14.34 5.32
CA ALA A 351 -13.47 13.90 3.95
C ALA A 351 -14.81 13.52 3.32
N LYS A 352 -15.70 12.85 4.08
CA LYS A 352 -17.07 12.56 3.65
C LYS A 352 -17.86 13.84 3.42
N LYS A 353 -17.74 14.83 4.31
CA LYS A 353 -18.39 16.16 4.16
C LYS A 353 -17.88 16.92 2.92
N ARG A 354 -16.59 16.77 2.60
CA ARG A 354 -15.95 17.31 1.38
C ARG A 354 -16.31 16.54 0.11
N GLY A 355 -16.96 15.38 0.23
CA GLY A 355 -17.33 14.52 -0.90
C GLY A 355 -16.12 13.82 -1.54
N LEU A 356 -15.09 13.51 -0.75
CA LEU A 356 -13.93 12.76 -1.22
C LEU A 356 -14.26 11.27 -1.38
N VAL A 357 -13.59 10.63 -2.34
CA VAL A 357 -13.73 9.20 -2.60
C VAL A 357 -13.19 8.40 -1.41
N ASN A 358 -13.96 7.43 -0.94
CA ASN A 358 -13.59 6.51 0.13
C ASN A 358 -14.13 5.10 -0.14
N PHE A 359 -13.54 4.41 -1.11
CA PHE A 359 -13.86 2.99 -1.36
C PHE A 359 -13.00 2.11 -0.47
N THR A 360 -13.63 1.54 0.55
CA THR A 360 -12.95 0.83 1.65
C THR A 360 -12.48 -0.57 1.24
N SER A 361 -13.00 -1.11 0.15
CA SER A 361 -12.65 -2.45 -0.34
C SER A 361 -12.54 -2.52 -1.86
N THR A 362 -11.82 -3.52 -2.34
CA THR A 362 -11.64 -3.78 -3.76
C THR A 362 -12.98 -4.05 -4.48
N PRO A 363 -13.89 -4.90 -3.98
CA PRO A 363 -15.20 -5.11 -4.62
C PRO A 363 -16.09 -3.86 -4.68
N GLU A 364 -15.95 -2.94 -3.73
CA GLU A 364 -16.64 -1.64 -3.75
C GLU A 364 -16.06 -0.71 -4.81
N ALA A 365 -14.73 -0.68 -4.97
CA ALA A 365 -14.06 0.22 -5.91
C ALA A 365 -14.23 -0.21 -7.38
N LEU A 366 -14.09 -1.50 -7.68
CA LEU A 366 -13.98 -2.00 -9.07
C LEU A 366 -15.16 -1.62 -10.00
N PRO A 367 -16.44 -1.63 -9.58
CA PRO A 367 -17.55 -1.24 -10.45
C PRO A 367 -17.43 0.18 -11.02
N HIS A 368 -16.87 1.11 -10.24
CA HIS A 368 -16.68 2.52 -10.63
C HIS A 368 -15.69 2.71 -11.79
N PHE A 369 -14.94 1.66 -12.16
CA PHE A 369 -14.01 1.72 -13.29
C PHE A 369 -14.74 1.95 -14.63
N THR A 370 -16.02 1.55 -14.70
CA THR A 370 -16.88 1.71 -15.89
C THR A 370 -17.82 2.91 -15.82
N ASP A 371 -17.75 3.74 -14.76
CA ASP A 371 -18.54 4.96 -14.66
C ASP A 371 -18.35 5.84 -15.91
N LYS A 372 -19.43 6.50 -16.36
CA LYS A 372 -19.44 7.25 -17.63
C LYS A 372 -18.26 8.22 -17.77
N LYS A 373 -17.91 8.91 -16.68
CA LYS A 373 -16.77 9.82 -16.59
C LYS A 373 -15.44 9.10 -16.90
N ASN A 374 -15.23 7.94 -16.30
CA ASN A 374 -14.00 7.16 -16.42
C ASN A 374 -13.90 6.49 -17.79
N SER A 375 -15.00 5.91 -18.28
CA SER A 375 -15.07 5.35 -19.63
C SER A 375 -14.81 6.41 -20.71
N ALA A 376 -15.37 7.63 -20.55
CA ALA A 376 -15.13 8.74 -21.47
C ALA A 376 -13.67 9.21 -21.46
N LEU A 377 -13.02 9.27 -20.29
CA LEU A 377 -11.60 9.61 -20.17
C LEU A 377 -10.74 8.65 -21.01
N PHE A 378 -10.88 7.34 -20.80
CA PHE A 378 -10.04 6.37 -21.49
C PHE A 378 -10.35 6.30 -23.00
N ALA A 379 -11.62 6.43 -23.38
CA ALA A 379 -12.02 6.46 -24.78
C ALA A 379 -11.49 7.71 -25.52
N LYS A 380 -11.55 8.90 -24.89
CA LYS A 380 -11.01 10.16 -25.46
C LYS A 380 -9.55 10.02 -25.86
N TRP A 381 -8.76 9.32 -25.04
CA TRP A 381 -7.31 9.16 -25.23
C TRP A 381 -6.90 7.85 -25.91
N GLY A 382 -7.86 7.01 -26.32
CA GLY A 382 -7.58 5.72 -26.95
C GLY A 382 -6.78 4.77 -26.06
N ILE A 383 -6.95 4.86 -24.73
CA ILE A 383 -6.22 4.03 -23.75
C ILE A 383 -6.94 2.70 -23.52
N TYR A 384 -8.27 2.75 -23.34
CA TYR A 384 -9.13 1.58 -23.23
C TYR A 384 -10.47 1.85 -23.92
N SER A 385 -10.99 0.82 -24.58
CA SER A 385 -12.38 0.72 -25.02
C SER A 385 -13.31 0.34 -23.87
N GLU A 386 -14.62 0.57 -24.06
CA GLU A 386 -15.63 0.17 -23.09
C GLU A 386 -15.63 -1.35 -22.82
N SER A 387 -15.42 -2.16 -23.86
CA SER A 387 -15.29 -3.62 -23.72
C SER A 387 -14.06 -4.01 -22.90
N GLU A 388 -12.91 -3.36 -23.10
CA GLU A 388 -11.71 -3.63 -22.32
C GLU A 388 -11.93 -3.27 -20.85
N LEU A 389 -12.54 -2.11 -20.56
CA LEU A 389 -12.84 -1.72 -19.18
C LEU A 389 -13.75 -2.73 -18.47
N LYS A 390 -14.81 -3.21 -19.13
CA LYS A 390 -15.70 -4.25 -18.58
C LYS A 390 -14.94 -5.55 -18.31
N SER A 391 -14.17 -6.04 -19.27
CA SER A 391 -13.36 -7.25 -19.08
C SER A 391 -12.34 -7.08 -17.95
N ARG A 392 -11.75 -5.90 -17.79
CA ARG A 392 -10.84 -5.62 -16.66
C ARG A 392 -11.55 -5.69 -15.31
N VAL A 393 -12.76 -5.14 -15.19
CA VAL A 393 -13.55 -5.25 -13.95
C VAL A 393 -13.84 -6.70 -13.63
N GLU A 394 -14.31 -7.48 -14.61
CA GLU A 394 -14.62 -8.90 -14.42
C GLU A 394 -13.40 -9.70 -13.98
N ILE A 395 -12.26 -9.56 -14.66
CA ILE A 395 -11.02 -10.27 -14.32
C ILE A 395 -10.53 -9.92 -12.92
N LEU A 396 -10.56 -8.64 -12.54
CA LEU A 396 -10.11 -8.20 -11.22
C LEU A 396 -11.03 -8.70 -10.10
N GLN A 397 -12.35 -8.70 -10.32
CA GLN A 397 -13.30 -9.29 -9.37
C GLN A 397 -13.15 -10.80 -9.27
N GLU A 398 -12.91 -11.48 -10.39
CA GLU A 398 -12.68 -12.92 -10.42
C GLU A 398 -11.42 -13.29 -9.64
N ASN A 399 -10.32 -12.55 -9.86
CA ASN A 399 -9.08 -12.73 -9.11
C ASN A 399 -9.29 -12.51 -7.61
N TYR A 400 -10.02 -11.46 -7.22
CA TYR A 400 -10.37 -11.21 -5.81
C TYR A 400 -11.11 -12.40 -5.18
N ILE A 401 -12.13 -12.92 -5.87
CA ILE A 401 -12.91 -14.08 -5.43
C ILE A 401 -12.01 -15.32 -5.30
N LYS A 402 -11.17 -15.58 -6.30
CA LYS A 402 -10.25 -16.74 -6.30
C LYS A 402 -9.26 -16.67 -5.15
N THR A 403 -8.63 -15.52 -4.92
CA THR A 403 -7.69 -15.33 -3.81
C THR A 403 -8.36 -15.64 -2.48
N LEU A 404 -9.49 -15.00 -2.16
CA LEU A 404 -10.19 -15.26 -0.90
C LEU A 404 -10.72 -16.69 -0.79
N SER A 405 -11.12 -17.31 -1.92
CA SER A 405 -11.53 -18.71 -1.93
C SER A 405 -10.39 -19.65 -1.55
N ILE A 406 -9.19 -19.45 -2.11
CA ILE A 406 -7.99 -20.23 -1.78
C ILE A 406 -7.62 -20.02 -0.31
N GLU A 407 -7.65 -18.77 0.18
CA GLU A 407 -7.40 -18.47 1.59
C GLU A 407 -8.42 -19.17 2.51
N ALA A 408 -9.72 -19.06 2.23
CA ALA A 408 -10.77 -19.69 3.03
C ALA A 408 -10.64 -21.22 3.05
N LEU A 409 -10.37 -21.84 1.90
CA LEU A 409 -10.17 -23.29 1.79
C LEU A 409 -8.94 -23.75 2.60
N THR A 410 -7.83 -23.01 2.48
CA THR A 410 -6.60 -23.29 3.23
C THR A 410 -6.83 -23.15 4.74
N MET A 411 -7.51 -22.09 5.19
CA MET A 411 -7.87 -21.91 6.61
C MET A 411 -8.68 -23.09 7.15
N MET A 412 -9.67 -23.55 6.39
CA MET A 412 -10.50 -24.69 6.82
C MET A 412 -9.70 -25.98 6.87
N ASP A 413 -8.78 -26.21 5.92
CA ASP A 413 -7.96 -27.43 5.89
C ASP A 413 -6.98 -27.45 7.08
N MET A 414 -6.18 -26.39 7.25
CA MET A 414 -5.29 -26.19 8.40
C MET A 414 -6.02 -26.37 9.74
N ALA A 415 -7.21 -25.75 9.88
CA ALA A 415 -7.98 -25.84 11.11
C ALA A 415 -8.46 -27.27 11.40
N LYS A 416 -8.98 -27.98 10.38
CA LYS A 416 -9.52 -29.34 10.53
C LYS A 416 -8.43 -30.39 10.73
N ARG A 417 -7.32 -30.29 9.99
CA ARG A 417 -6.32 -31.35 9.89
C ARG A 417 -5.21 -31.21 10.91
N ASP A 418 -4.85 -29.98 11.28
CA ASP A 418 -3.68 -29.75 12.12
C ASP A 418 -4.07 -29.11 13.46
N VAL A 419 -4.76 -27.97 13.44
CA VAL A 419 -5.08 -27.22 14.67
C VAL A 419 -5.99 -28.02 15.59
N VAL A 420 -7.18 -28.42 15.14
CA VAL A 420 -8.15 -29.13 15.99
C VAL A 420 -7.56 -30.42 16.58
N PRO A 421 -6.88 -31.30 15.81
CA PRO A 421 -6.21 -32.46 16.37
C PRO A 421 -5.12 -32.11 17.39
N ALA A 422 -4.34 -31.04 17.18
CA ALA A 422 -3.36 -30.58 18.16
C ALA A 422 -4.01 -30.16 19.48
N LEU A 423 -5.13 -29.42 19.42
CA LEU A 423 -5.89 -29.00 20.61
C LEU A 423 -6.44 -30.20 21.39
N ILE A 424 -7.01 -31.18 20.68
CA ILE A 424 -7.56 -32.39 21.29
C ILE A 424 -6.46 -33.20 21.98
N ARG A 425 -5.31 -33.40 21.33
CA ARG A 425 -4.17 -34.11 21.93
C ARG A 425 -3.68 -33.42 23.20
N PHE A 426 -3.39 -32.12 23.12
CA PHE A 426 -2.91 -31.36 24.27
C PHE A 426 -3.91 -31.36 25.44
N SER A 427 -5.20 -31.17 25.15
CA SER A 427 -6.26 -31.27 26.17
C SER A 427 -6.33 -32.65 26.81
N GLY A 428 -6.12 -33.71 26.02
CA GLY A 428 -6.03 -35.09 26.49
C GLY A 428 -4.87 -35.31 27.48
N ASP A 429 -3.68 -34.81 27.15
CA ASP A 429 -2.50 -34.95 28.01
C ASP A 429 -2.60 -34.12 29.30
N VAL A 430 -3.18 -32.92 29.24
CA VAL A 430 -3.49 -32.11 30.44
C VAL A 430 -4.50 -32.84 31.33
N SER A 431 -5.53 -33.46 30.74
CA SER A 431 -6.52 -34.25 31.47
C SER A 431 -5.91 -35.48 32.14
N ALA A 432 -5.05 -36.22 31.43
CA ALA A 432 -4.34 -37.38 31.98
C ALA A 432 -3.39 -36.98 33.12
N SER A 433 -2.71 -35.84 32.99
CA SER A 433 -1.87 -35.27 34.05
C SER A 433 -2.69 -34.93 35.30
N ALA A 434 -3.84 -34.26 35.15
CA ALA A 434 -4.72 -33.91 36.26
C ALA A 434 -5.20 -35.15 37.04
N LEU A 435 -5.65 -36.19 36.31
CA LEU A 435 -6.06 -37.47 36.90
C LEU A 435 -4.90 -38.17 37.63
N SER A 436 -3.71 -38.18 37.02
CA SER A 436 -2.51 -38.77 37.61
C SER A 436 -2.10 -38.06 38.90
N LYS A 437 -2.14 -36.72 38.93
CA LYS A 437 -1.87 -35.92 40.14
C LYS A 437 -2.82 -36.28 41.28
N LYS A 438 -4.13 -36.33 41.01
CA LYS A 438 -5.15 -36.71 42.00
C LYS A 438 -5.00 -38.15 42.49
N THR A 439 -4.54 -39.06 41.63
CA THR A 439 -4.28 -40.46 42.00
C THR A 439 -3.11 -40.56 42.97
N VAL A 440 -2.04 -39.79 42.77
CA VAL A 440 -0.85 -39.79 43.66
C VAL A 440 -1.10 -39.00 44.94
N CYS A 441 -1.83 -37.89 44.85
CA CYS A 441 -2.16 -37.01 45.98
C CYS A 441 -3.60 -36.48 45.83
N ALA A 442 -4.53 -37.03 46.61
CA ALA A 442 -5.95 -36.67 46.52
C ALA A 442 -6.21 -35.16 46.75
N ASP A 443 -5.41 -34.53 47.60
CA ASP A 443 -5.52 -33.10 47.94
C ASP A 443 -4.74 -32.18 46.99
N ALA A 444 -4.12 -32.70 45.92
CA ALA A 444 -3.43 -31.88 44.94
C ALA A 444 -4.37 -30.84 44.30
N ASP A 445 -3.94 -29.58 44.24
CA ASP A 445 -4.65 -28.53 43.51
C ASP A 445 -4.44 -28.72 42.00
N ILE A 446 -5.53 -28.85 41.26
CA ILE A 446 -5.56 -29.08 39.81
C ILE A 446 -6.33 -27.97 39.07
N THR A 447 -6.54 -26.82 39.73
CA THR A 447 -7.34 -25.71 39.18
C THR A 447 -6.81 -25.25 37.82
N ILE A 448 -5.47 -25.21 37.67
CA ILE A 448 -4.82 -24.80 36.41
C ILE A 448 -5.19 -25.75 35.27
N GLU A 449 -5.11 -27.07 35.49
CA GLU A 449 -5.47 -28.06 34.48
C GLU A 449 -6.94 -27.97 34.11
N GLU A 450 -7.83 -27.86 35.11
CA GLU A 450 -9.25 -27.73 34.84
C GLU A 450 -9.57 -26.49 34.00
N ASP A 451 -8.95 -25.35 34.29
CA ASP A 451 -9.18 -24.10 33.57
C ASP A 451 -8.65 -24.18 32.13
N ILE A 452 -7.46 -24.76 31.92
CA ILE A 452 -6.91 -25.02 30.58
C ILE A 452 -7.86 -25.94 29.79
N ILE A 453 -8.35 -27.03 30.39
CA ILE A 453 -9.27 -27.97 29.73
C ILE A 453 -10.59 -27.27 29.36
N LYS A 454 -11.17 -26.50 30.28
CA LYS A 454 -12.42 -25.74 30.05
C LYS A 454 -12.25 -24.75 28.89
N GLU A 455 -11.15 -23.98 28.89
CA GLU A 455 -10.88 -22.97 27.87
C GLU A 455 -10.62 -23.63 26.50
N LEU A 456 -9.76 -24.64 26.43
CA LEU A 456 -9.46 -25.36 25.18
C LEU A 456 -10.68 -26.09 24.62
N SER A 457 -11.52 -26.69 25.46
CA SER A 457 -12.78 -27.33 25.03
C SER A 457 -13.72 -26.33 24.37
N LEU A 458 -13.89 -25.16 24.99
CA LEU A 458 -14.71 -24.08 24.43
C LEU A 458 -14.14 -23.55 23.10
N ILE A 459 -12.84 -23.29 23.04
CA ILE A 459 -12.19 -22.77 21.83
C ILE A 459 -12.24 -23.80 20.70
N THR A 460 -11.96 -25.07 20.99
CA THR A 460 -12.02 -26.15 19.98
C THR A 460 -13.41 -26.28 19.39
N LYS A 461 -14.47 -26.21 20.23
CA LYS A 461 -15.85 -26.17 19.76
C LYS A 461 -16.11 -24.97 18.83
N ARG A 462 -15.66 -23.78 19.23
CA ARG A 462 -15.84 -22.55 18.43
C ARG A 462 -15.13 -22.61 17.09
N ILE A 463 -13.91 -23.15 17.04
CA ILE A 463 -13.16 -23.39 15.79
C ILE A 463 -13.96 -24.33 14.89
N TYR A 464 -14.42 -25.47 15.42
CA TYR A 464 -15.21 -26.44 14.66
C TYR A 464 -16.49 -25.84 14.07
N GLU A 465 -17.25 -25.08 14.88
CA GLU A 465 -18.46 -24.38 14.43
C GLU A 465 -18.16 -23.29 13.39
N SER A 466 -17.05 -22.55 13.56
CA SER A 466 -16.64 -21.48 12.64
C SER A 466 -16.22 -22.02 11.29
N VAL A 467 -15.50 -23.15 11.26
CA VAL A 467 -15.17 -23.85 10.03
C VAL A 467 -16.44 -24.29 9.29
N ALA A 468 -17.44 -24.83 10.00
CA ALA A 468 -18.69 -25.22 9.39
C ALA A 468 -19.53 -24.02 8.89
N ARG A 469 -19.42 -22.85 9.54
CA ARG A 469 -20.03 -21.60 9.03
C ARG A 469 -19.33 -21.12 7.76
N LEU A 470 -18.00 -21.07 7.78
CA LEU A 470 -17.19 -20.62 6.64
C LEU A 470 -17.47 -21.47 5.40
N ASP A 471 -17.55 -22.80 5.55
CA ASP A 471 -17.89 -23.73 4.46
C ASP A 471 -19.27 -23.43 3.83
N ARG A 472 -20.28 -23.17 4.67
CA ARG A 472 -21.62 -22.79 4.21
C ARG A 472 -21.64 -21.45 3.49
N GLU A 473 -20.96 -20.44 4.04
CA GLU A 473 -20.89 -19.12 3.41
C GLU A 473 -20.13 -19.16 2.08
N LEU A 474 -19.07 -19.96 1.99
CA LEU A 474 -18.33 -20.18 0.74
C LEU A 474 -19.21 -20.83 -0.33
N ALA A 475 -19.95 -21.90 0.02
CA ALA A 475 -20.88 -22.55 -0.89
C ALA A 475 -21.99 -21.61 -1.36
N ARG A 476 -22.55 -20.81 -0.44
CA ARG A 476 -23.58 -19.80 -0.76
C ARG A 476 -23.04 -18.72 -1.69
N ALA A 477 -21.86 -18.17 -1.41
CA ALA A 477 -21.24 -17.13 -2.24
C ALA A 477 -20.99 -17.64 -3.66
N ASN A 478 -20.51 -18.87 -3.81
CA ASN A 478 -20.26 -19.49 -5.12
C ASN A 478 -21.52 -19.71 -5.96
N ALA A 479 -22.70 -19.81 -5.34
CA ALA A 479 -23.96 -19.93 -6.05
C ALA A 479 -24.45 -18.59 -6.67
N ILE A 480 -23.85 -17.45 -6.31
CA ILE A 480 -24.23 -16.14 -6.86
C ILE A 480 -23.72 -16.02 -8.30
N GLY A 481 -24.60 -15.94 -9.30
CA GLY A 481 -24.18 -15.88 -10.71
C GLY A 481 -23.49 -14.58 -11.14
N ASP A 482 -23.91 -13.44 -10.57
CA ASP A 482 -23.33 -12.13 -10.88
C ASP A 482 -22.00 -11.92 -10.16
N ILE A 483 -20.94 -11.63 -10.91
CA ILE A 483 -19.57 -11.56 -10.38
C ILE A 483 -19.35 -10.39 -9.42
N THR A 484 -19.99 -9.24 -9.65
CA THR A 484 -19.90 -8.09 -8.76
C THR A 484 -20.56 -8.41 -7.42
N LYS A 485 -21.80 -8.90 -7.43
CA LYS A 485 -22.50 -9.34 -6.22
C LYS A 485 -21.74 -10.44 -5.49
N ARG A 486 -21.17 -11.40 -6.23
CA ARG A 486 -20.34 -12.47 -5.66
C ARG A 486 -19.11 -11.89 -4.95
N SER A 487 -18.37 -10.98 -5.57
CA SER A 487 -17.18 -10.37 -4.97
C SER A 487 -17.49 -9.57 -3.69
N ILE A 488 -18.60 -8.81 -3.68
CA ILE A 488 -19.08 -8.09 -2.50
C ILE A 488 -19.48 -9.06 -1.39
N ASP A 489 -20.13 -10.17 -1.74
CA ASP A 489 -20.55 -11.19 -0.79
C ASP A 489 -19.36 -11.92 -0.14
N TYR A 490 -18.32 -12.20 -0.93
CA TYR A 490 -17.02 -12.69 -0.43
C TYR A 490 -16.41 -11.72 0.58
N ARG A 491 -16.35 -10.41 0.27
CA ARG A 491 -15.81 -9.39 1.18
C ARG A 491 -16.59 -9.26 2.48
N ASN A 492 -17.92 -9.36 2.42
CA ASN A 492 -18.79 -9.05 3.55
C ASN A 492 -19.12 -10.24 4.44
N ARG A 493 -19.06 -11.48 3.91
CA ARG A 493 -19.46 -12.68 4.65
C ARG A 493 -18.34 -13.70 4.77
N VAL A 494 -17.77 -14.13 3.64
CA VAL A 494 -16.69 -15.13 3.64
C VAL A 494 -15.49 -14.59 4.42
N PHE A 495 -15.05 -13.38 4.10
CA PHE A 495 -13.92 -12.75 4.79
C PHE A 495 -14.20 -12.52 6.29
N SER A 496 -15.41 -12.13 6.67
CA SER A 496 -15.76 -11.95 8.08
C SER A 496 -15.74 -13.28 8.88
N GLU A 497 -16.17 -14.39 8.28
CA GLU A 497 -16.05 -15.71 8.91
C GLU A 497 -14.59 -16.20 8.96
N MET A 498 -13.75 -15.81 7.99
CA MET A 498 -12.30 -16.03 8.06
C MET A 498 -11.68 -15.30 9.25
N GLU A 499 -12.00 -14.01 9.46
CA GLU A 499 -11.53 -13.24 10.61
C GLU A 499 -11.99 -13.84 11.94
N ALA A 500 -13.23 -14.31 12.02
CA ALA A 500 -13.76 -14.98 13.21
C ALA A 500 -13.01 -16.30 13.50
N LEU A 501 -12.78 -17.12 12.47
CA LEU A 501 -12.02 -18.37 12.61
C LEU A 501 -10.59 -18.09 13.08
N ARG A 502 -9.93 -17.10 12.47
CA ARG A 502 -8.59 -16.67 12.87
C ARG A 502 -8.52 -16.29 14.35
N ALA A 503 -9.45 -15.46 14.82
CA ALA A 503 -9.46 -15.02 16.21
C ALA A 503 -9.49 -16.19 17.22
N PHE A 504 -10.23 -17.26 16.92
CA PHE A 504 -10.25 -18.44 17.77
C PHE A 504 -8.95 -19.26 17.71
N VAL A 505 -8.37 -19.42 16.52
CA VAL A 505 -7.12 -20.18 16.33
C VAL A 505 -5.94 -19.43 16.97
N ASP A 506 -5.83 -18.12 16.76
CA ASP A 506 -4.79 -17.28 17.35
C ASP A 506 -4.87 -17.30 18.88
N LYS A 507 -6.08 -17.30 19.45
CA LYS A 507 -6.27 -17.47 20.90
C LYS A 507 -5.82 -18.87 21.37
N ALA A 508 -6.09 -19.92 20.61
CA ALA A 508 -5.65 -21.27 20.94
C ALA A 508 -4.11 -21.39 20.99
N GLU A 509 -3.41 -20.74 20.04
CA GLU A 509 -1.93 -20.71 19.98
C GLU A 509 -1.32 -20.20 21.29
N THR A 510 -1.96 -19.24 21.97
CA THR A 510 -1.45 -18.65 23.21
C THR A 510 -1.54 -19.57 24.44
N ILE A 511 -2.30 -20.67 24.34
CA ILE A 511 -2.59 -21.59 25.47
C ILE A 511 -1.86 -22.92 25.26
N VAL A 512 -1.78 -23.38 24.01
CA VAL A 512 -1.25 -24.70 23.67
C VAL A 512 0.27 -24.71 23.83
N ALA A 513 0.79 -25.77 24.45
CA ALA A 513 2.22 -25.93 24.55
C ALA A 513 2.88 -26.05 23.17
N LYS A 514 4.01 -25.37 22.98
CA LYS A 514 4.76 -25.29 21.70
C LYS A 514 4.98 -26.64 21.02
N THR A 515 5.22 -27.70 21.79
CA THR A 515 5.47 -29.06 21.27
C THR A 515 4.27 -29.69 20.55
N TYR A 516 3.05 -29.19 20.81
CA TYR A 516 1.82 -29.66 20.16
C TYR A 516 1.43 -28.78 18.98
N TRP A 517 1.89 -27.54 18.95
CA TRP A 517 1.51 -26.57 17.94
C TRP A 517 2.14 -26.93 16.58
N PRO A 518 1.34 -27.05 15.51
CA PRO A 518 1.82 -27.62 14.24
C PRO A 518 2.66 -26.66 13.40
N TYR A 519 2.60 -25.35 13.67
CA TYR A 519 3.16 -24.32 12.80
C TYR A 519 4.22 -23.47 13.51
N PRO A 520 5.22 -22.94 12.79
CA PRO A 520 6.07 -21.87 13.30
C PRO A 520 5.24 -20.67 13.77
N SER A 521 5.51 -20.21 14.99
CA SER A 521 4.92 -19.00 15.56
C SER A 521 5.47 -17.75 14.88
N TYR A 522 4.77 -16.63 14.99
CA TYR A 522 5.28 -15.35 14.45
C TYR A 522 6.63 -14.95 15.07
N GLY A 523 6.87 -15.27 16.35
CA GLY A 523 8.16 -15.03 16.98
C GLY A 523 9.30 -15.83 16.34
N GLU A 524 9.02 -17.05 15.89
CA GLU A 524 10.00 -17.86 15.15
C GLU A 524 10.21 -17.36 13.73
N ILE A 525 9.15 -16.88 13.06
CA ILE A 525 9.23 -16.43 11.67
C ILE A 525 9.91 -15.06 11.56
N LEU A 526 9.41 -14.05 12.27
CA LEU A 526 9.83 -12.65 12.17
C LEU A 526 11.28 -12.41 12.66
N TYR A 527 11.80 -13.33 13.48
CA TYR A 527 13.17 -13.29 13.98
C TYR A 527 14.06 -14.43 13.45
N SER A 528 13.61 -15.12 12.38
CA SER A 528 14.34 -16.26 11.79
C SER A 528 15.61 -15.89 11.03
N VAL A 529 15.67 -14.68 10.49
CA VAL A 529 16.77 -14.19 9.62
C VAL A 529 17.73 -13.32 10.36
#